data_AF-A0A959K1K9-F1
#
_entry.id   AF-A0A959K1K9-F1
#
_cell.length_a   1.000
_cell.length_b   1.000
_cell.length_c   1.000
_cell.angle_alpha   90.00
_cell.angle_beta   90.00
_cell.angle_gamma   90.00
#
_symmetry.space_group_name_H-M   'P 1'
#
loop_
_entity.id
_entity.type
_entity.pdbx_description
1 polymer ?
#
loop_
_entity_poly.entity_id
_entity_poly.type
_entity_poly.pdbx_seq_one_letter_code
_entity_poly.pdbx_strand_id
1 'polypeptide(L)'
;MQRISILILIVTVLVPAILRSQSPEELNPCATSNDYPEWLAGYLANPNRPHARNADEIIYLPMAVHSFGKTDGTGFYPLQKILESFCRLNTDFAPYNIQFFLKGEIEEIARDLYYDHDNYSDGTRMMRLYKNASAINVYITNNAPSNACGYYTPSEKGIVVRKQCMGPGGHTWTHEVGHWLSLPHTFYGWEGRTYDPNDETPAYLRINGKDTTYVENALGNNCHKAGDRFCDTPADYLSLGWSCNGNFQSLQVQKDPFGIDFRSDGSNFMSYSTDACQSKFSDEQSDAMMAYAKQQASFLISNDIPIGKVSSEPMTFVSPS
;
A
#
# COMPACT_ATOMS: atom_id res chain seq x y z
N MET A 1 -51.51 70.48 -10.51
CA MET A 1 -50.18 70.04 -10.03
C MET A 1 -50.14 68.52 -10.08
N GLN A 2 -49.44 67.96 -11.06
CA GLN A 2 -49.42 66.55 -11.42
C GLN A 2 -48.52 65.78 -10.43
N ARG A 3 -49.02 64.68 -9.85
CA ARG A 3 -48.26 63.80 -8.95
C ARG A 3 -47.30 62.94 -9.77
N ILE A 4 -45.99 63.10 -9.54
CA ILE A 4 -44.93 62.25 -10.11
C ILE A 4 -44.73 61.07 -9.17
N SER A 5 -45.10 59.87 -9.60
CA SER A 5 -44.81 58.62 -8.89
C SER A 5 -43.41 58.14 -9.25
N ILE A 6 -42.60 57.90 -8.22
CA ILE A 6 -41.24 57.36 -8.30
C ILE A 6 -41.32 55.85 -8.52
N LEU A 7 -40.70 55.33 -9.58
CA LEU A 7 -40.47 53.90 -9.78
C LEU A 7 -38.96 53.64 -9.64
N ILE A 8 -38.54 53.05 -8.52
CA ILE A 8 -37.15 52.60 -8.31
C ILE A 8 -37.05 51.18 -8.88
N LEU A 9 -36.34 51.03 -9.98
CA LEU A 9 -36.01 49.75 -10.60
C LEU A 9 -34.83 49.12 -9.83
N ILE A 10 -35.10 48.12 -9.00
CA ILE A 10 -34.04 47.32 -8.36
C ILE A 10 -33.55 46.30 -9.38
N VAL A 11 -32.37 46.55 -9.96
CA VAL A 11 -31.65 45.58 -10.80
C VAL A 11 -30.87 44.66 -9.88
N THR A 12 -31.37 43.45 -9.66
CA THR A 12 -30.63 42.36 -9.00
C THR A 12 -29.57 41.83 -9.97
N VAL A 13 -28.32 42.20 -9.73
CA VAL A 13 -27.16 41.61 -10.41
C VAL A 13 -26.97 40.19 -9.87
N LEU A 14 -27.40 39.18 -10.63
CA LEU A 14 -27.02 37.79 -10.39
C LEU A 14 -25.53 37.64 -10.72
N VAL A 15 -24.69 37.55 -9.69
CA VAL A 15 -23.31 37.12 -9.83
C VAL A 15 -23.32 35.60 -10.04
N PRO A 16 -22.83 35.07 -11.16
CA PRO A 16 -22.71 33.62 -11.33
C PRO A 16 -21.69 33.10 -10.31
N ALA A 17 -22.14 32.21 -9.42
CA ALA A 17 -21.25 31.47 -8.56
C ALA A 17 -20.37 30.57 -9.45
N ILE A 18 -19.10 30.96 -9.59
CA ILE A 18 -18.09 30.11 -10.22
C ILE A 18 -17.87 28.94 -9.27
N LEU A 19 -18.54 27.82 -9.53
CA LEU A 19 -18.18 26.53 -8.95
C LEU A 19 -16.77 26.20 -9.42
N ARG A 20 -15.78 26.44 -8.55
CA ARG A 20 -14.47 25.82 -8.72
C ARG A 20 -14.65 24.33 -8.50
N SER A 21 -14.56 23.52 -9.55
CA SER A 21 -14.30 22.09 -9.35
C SER A 21 -12.95 22.00 -8.64
N GLN A 22 -12.92 21.52 -7.41
CA GLN A 22 -11.68 21.05 -6.82
C GLN A 22 -11.25 19.88 -7.69
N SER A 23 -10.05 19.94 -8.28
CA SER A 23 -9.43 18.73 -8.81
C SER A 23 -9.42 17.70 -7.69
N PRO A 24 -9.77 16.42 -7.95
CA PRO A 24 -9.58 15.38 -6.94
C PRO A 24 -8.14 15.50 -6.43
N GLU A 25 -7.97 15.68 -5.13
CA GLU A 25 -6.65 15.68 -4.52
C GLU A 25 -6.05 14.30 -4.80
N GLU A 26 -4.96 14.28 -5.57
CA GLU A 26 -4.39 13.03 -6.08
C GLU A 26 -3.94 12.18 -4.88
N LEU A 27 -4.45 10.94 -4.83
CA LEU A 27 -4.13 10.04 -3.73
C LEU A 27 -2.72 9.51 -3.88
N ASN A 28 -1.92 9.67 -2.84
CA ASN A 28 -0.61 9.02 -2.79
C ASN A 28 -0.80 7.52 -2.49
N PRO A 29 -0.32 6.59 -3.32
CA PRO A 29 -0.54 5.16 -3.08
C PRO A 29 0.03 4.66 -1.75
N CYS A 30 1.21 5.13 -1.34
CA CYS A 30 1.85 4.71 -0.09
C CYS A 30 2.79 5.79 0.47
N ALA A 31 2.90 5.82 1.80
CA ALA A 31 3.73 6.74 2.57
C ALA A 31 4.76 6.02 3.47
N THR A 32 5.06 4.75 3.17
CA THR A 32 6.16 4.01 3.80
C THR A 32 7.50 4.71 3.51
N SER A 33 8.40 4.73 4.49
CA SER A 33 9.74 5.33 4.32
C SER A 33 10.49 4.68 3.15
N ASN A 34 11.23 5.48 2.39
CA ASN A 34 12.06 5.04 1.25
C ASN A 34 13.37 4.36 1.72
N ASP A 35 13.37 3.81 2.93
CA ASP A 35 14.50 3.13 3.51
C ASP A 35 14.59 1.71 2.97
N TYR A 36 15.69 1.36 2.31
CA TYR A 36 15.92 -0.04 1.93
C TYR A 36 15.98 -0.90 3.21
N PRO A 37 15.19 -1.99 3.32
CA PRO A 37 15.17 -2.81 4.51
C PRO A 37 16.52 -3.49 4.77
N GLU A 38 17.12 -3.22 5.93
CA GLU A 38 18.46 -3.72 6.28
C GLU A 38 18.54 -5.25 6.27
N TRP A 39 17.51 -5.91 6.80
CA TRP A 39 17.42 -7.37 6.75
C TRP A 39 17.42 -7.89 5.30
N LEU A 40 16.66 -7.25 4.41
CA LEU A 40 16.58 -7.69 3.01
C LEU A 40 17.93 -7.51 2.32
N ALA A 41 18.62 -6.39 2.57
CA ALA A 41 19.95 -6.16 2.04
C ALA A 41 20.93 -7.27 2.48
N GLY A 42 20.89 -7.68 3.75
CA GLY A 42 21.69 -8.80 4.26
C GLY A 42 21.29 -10.15 3.67
N TYR A 43 19.99 -10.41 3.53
CA TYR A 43 19.46 -11.63 2.93
C TYR A 43 19.89 -11.78 1.46
N LEU A 44 19.73 -10.72 0.66
CA LEU A 44 20.10 -10.73 -0.76
C LEU A 44 21.62 -10.76 -0.96
N ALA A 45 22.41 -10.17 -0.05
CA ALA A 45 23.87 -10.24 -0.12
C ALA A 45 24.45 -11.63 0.23
N ASN A 46 23.66 -12.53 0.84
CA ASN A 46 24.13 -13.87 1.19
C ASN A 46 24.02 -14.82 -0.02
N PRO A 47 25.15 -15.30 -0.58
CA PRO A 47 25.13 -16.24 -1.72
C PRO A 47 24.59 -17.62 -1.34
N ASN A 48 24.58 -17.96 -0.05
CA ASN A 48 24.03 -19.20 0.49
C ASN A 48 22.67 -18.97 1.15
N ARG A 49 21.93 -17.92 0.76
CA ARG A 49 20.60 -17.64 1.30
C ARG A 49 19.67 -18.83 1.01
N PRO A 50 18.92 -19.31 2.02
CA PRO A 50 18.01 -20.43 1.80
C PRO A 50 16.83 -19.98 0.96
N HIS A 51 16.46 -20.77 -0.06
CA HIS A 51 15.13 -20.70 -0.65
C HIS A 51 14.12 -21.15 0.40
N ALA A 52 13.46 -20.18 1.03
CA ALA A 52 12.64 -20.44 2.21
C ALA A 52 11.25 -20.98 1.88
N ARG A 53 10.80 -20.85 0.63
CA ARG A 53 9.53 -21.43 0.18
C ARG A 53 9.64 -22.94 0.11
N ASN A 54 8.70 -23.59 0.77
CA ASN A 54 8.36 -24.98 0.55
C ASN A 54 6.92 -24.98 0.00
N ALA A 55 6.72 -25.60 -1.16
CA ALA A 55 5.42 -25.62 -1.83
C ALA A 55 4.32 -26.29 -0.97
N ASP A 56 4.72 -27.19 -0.07
CA ASP A 56 3.81 -27.96 0.78
C ASP A 56 3.58 -27.33 2.18
N GLU A 57 4.23 -26.20 2.47
CA GLU A 57 4.16 -25.54 3.78
C GLU A 57 3.44 -24.20 3.68
N ILE A 58 2.26 -24.10 4.30
CA ILE A 58 1.54 -22.84 4.50
C ILE A 58 1.88 -22.30 5.89
N ILE A 59 2.31 -21.03 5.96
CA ILE A 59 2.44 -20.33 7.24
C ILE A 59 1.18 -19.54 7.55
N TYR A 60 0.78 -19.56 8.82
CA TYR A 60 -0.40 -18.84 9.31
C TYR A 60 0.04 -17.68 10.20
N LEU A 61 -0.30 -16.45 9.81
CA LEU A 61 0.06 -15.24 10.53
C LEU A 61 -1.17 -14.55 11.15
N PRO A 62 -1.19 -14.32 12.47
CA PRO A 62 -2.27 -13.61 13.14
C PRO A 62 -2.26 -12.13 12.81
N MET A 63 -3.44 -11.55 12.55
CA MET A 63 -3.66 -10.11 12.37
C MET A 63 -4.60 -9.56 13.44
N ALA A 64 -4.16 -8.54 14.17
CA ALA A 64 -4.99 -7.71 15.03
C ALA A 64 -5.39 -6.47 14.21
N VAL A 65 -6.70 -6.25 14.06
CA VAL A 65 -7.24 -5.19 13.21
C VAL A 65 -7.98 -4.19 14.09
N HIS A 66 -7.58 -2.94 14.00
CA HIS A 66 -8.10 -1.82 14.78
C HIS A 66 -8.77 -0.81 13.85
N SER A 67 -10.09 -0.69 13.89
CA SER A 67 -10.89 0.22 13.07
C SER A 67 -11.20 1.49 13.86
N PHE A 68 -10.66 2.63 13.43
CA PHE A 68 -10.89 3.90 14.12
C PHE A 68 -12.18 4.57 13.63
N GLY A 69 -12.95 5.13 14.55
CA GLY A 69 -14.14 5.95 14.30
C GLY A 69 -14.03 7.28 15.04
N LYS A 70 -15.01 8.15 14.82
CA LYS A 70 -15.14 9.41 15.54
C LYS A 70 -15.64 9.19 16.96
N THR A 71 -15.34 10.12 17.86
CA THR A 71 -15.77 10.05 19.26
C THR A 71 -17.28 10.17 19.45
N ASP A 72 -18.00 10.68 18.44
CA ASP A 72 -19.46 10.74 18.39
C ASP A 72 -20.13 9.42 17.96
N GLY A 73 -19.34 8.36 17.73
CA GLY A 73 -19.82 7.04 17.32
C GLY A 73 -20.01 6.88 15.81
N THR A 74 -19.70 7.89 15.01
CA THR A 74 -19.79 7.84 13.55
C THR A 74 -18.45 7.52 12.87
N GLY A 75 -18.47 7.35 11.55
CA GLY A 75 -17.24 7.24 10.74
C GLY A 75 -16.56 5.87 10.74
N PHE A 76 -16.98 4.90 11.57
CA PHE A 76 -16.48 3.53 11.47
C PHE A 76 -16.64 2.96 10.05
N TYR A 77 -15.64 2.19 9.61
CA TYR A 77 -15.72 1.53 8.31
C TYR A 77 -16.60 0.29 8.41
N PRO A 78 -17.53 0.04 7.46
CA PRO A 78 -18.43 -1.10 7.56
C PRO A 78 -17.67 -2.42 7.70
N LEU A 79 -18.03 -3.22 8.70
CA LEU A 79 -17.39 -4.53 8.96
C LEU A 79 -17.30 -5.40 7.71
N GLN A 80 -18.37 -5.45 6.91
CA GLN A 80 -18.39 -6.20 5.65
C GLN A 80 -17.26 -5.76 4.71
N LYS A 81 -16.97 -4.46 4.60
CA LYS A 81 -15.91 -3.93 3.74
C LYS A 81 -14.52 -4.29 4.27
N ILE A 82 -14.34 -4.28 5.59
CA ILE A 82 -13.10 -4.77 6.21
C ILE A 82 -12.87 -6.24 5.88
N LEU A 83 -13.91 -7.07 6.03
CA LEU A 83 -13.83 -8.52 5.74
C LEU A 83 -13.61 -8.80 4.25
N GLU A 84 -14.27 -8.07 3.35
CA GLU A 84 -14.03 -8.16 1.91
C GLU A 84 -12.56 -7.86 1.55
N SER A 85 -11.99 -6.79 2.13
CA SER A 85 -10.57 -6.44 1.94
C SER A 85 -9.62 -7.48 2.55
N PHE A 86 -9.96 -8.04 3.72
CA PHE A 86 -9.20 -9.12 4.34
C PHE A 86 -9.24 -10.43 3.53
N CYS A 87 -10.36 -10.73 2.87
CA CYS A 87 -10.46 -11.84 1.93
C CYS A 87 -9.61 -11.60 0.67
N ARG A 88 -9.57 -10.36 0.16
CA ARG A 88 -8.69 -9.99 -0.96
C ARG A 88 -7.22 -10.21 -0.60
N LEU A 89 -6.80 -9.73 0.57
CA LEU A 89 -5.44 -9.95 1.09
C LEU A 89 -5.07 -11.44 1.08
N ASN A 90 -5.93 -12.30 1.65
CA ASN A 90 -5.67 -13.74 1.63
C ASN A 90 -5.66 -14.36 0.23
N THR A 91 -6.48 -13.84 -0.69
CA THR A 91 -6.48 -14.27 -2.09
C THR A 91 -5.16 -13.91 -2.78
N ASP A 92 -4.66 -12.71 -2.54
CA ASP A 92 -3.39 -12.23 -3.12
C ASP A 92 -2.20 -13.01 -2.57
N PHE A 93 -2.22 -13.39 -1.29
CA PHE A 93 -1.10 -14.10 -0.65
C PHE A 93 -1.15 -15.63 -0.75
N ALA A 94 -2.30 -16.21 -1.13
CA ALA A 94 -2.45 -17.66 -1.26
C ALA A 94 -1.42 -18.33 -2.18
N PRO A 95 -1.05 -17.79 -3.36
CA PRO A 95 -0.02 -18.39 -4.23
C PRO A 95 1.38 -18.48 -3.59
N TYR A 96 1.61 -17.72 -2.52
CA TYR A 96 2.89 -17.62 -1.83
C TYR A 96 2.92 -18.41 -0.52
N ASN A 97 1.89 -19.22 -0.26
CA ASN A 97 1.74 -20.04 0.95
C ASN A 97 1.80 -19.23 2.26
N ILE A 98 1.31 -18.00 2.22
CA ILE A 98 1.14 -17.16 3.41
C ILE A 98 -0.36 -16.94 3.58
N GLN A 99 -0.89 -17.33 4.73
CA GLN A 99 -2.30 -17.13 5.06
C GLN A 99 -2.43 -16.32 6.35
N PHE A 100 -3.37 -15.37 6.35
CA PHE A 100 -3.65 -14.53 7.50
C PHE A 100 -4.96 -14.95 8.17
N PHE A 101 -5.04 -14.77 9.48
CA PHE A 101 -6.28 -14.95 10.24
C PHE A 101 -6.45 -13.83 11.26
N LEU A 102 -7.70 -13.49 11.59
CA LEU A 102 -7.99 -12.49 12.60
C LEU A 102 -7.68 -13.05 14.00
N LYS A 103 -6.83 -12.35 14.75
CA LYS A 103 -6.56 -12.67 16.15
C LYS A 103 -7.53 -11.90 17.04
N GLY A 104 -8.66 -12.53 17.34
CA GLY A 104 -9.76 -11.90 18.06
C GLY A 104 -10.70 -11.16 17.12
N GLU A 105 -11.56 -10.32 17.70
CA GLU A 105 -12.50 -9.48 16.95
C GLU A 105 -11.78 -8.26 16.35
N ILE A 106 -12.39 -7.65 15.34
CA ILE A 106 -11.96 -6.34 14.85
C ILE A 106 -12.32 -5.30 15.91
N GLU A 107 -11.33 -4.61 16.45
CA GLU A 107 -11.52 -3.63 17.52
C GLU A 107 -12.02 -2.30 16.94
N GLU A 108 -13.23 -1.86 17.29
CA GLU A 108 -13.74 -0.54 16.94
C GLU A 108 -13.38 0.50 18.00
N ILE A 109 -12.56 1.48 17.61
CA ILE A 109 -11.98 2.48 18.52
C ILE A 109 -12.44 3.89 18.17
N ALA A 110 -13.26 4.50 19.04
CA ALA A 110 -13.73 5.88 18.87
C ALA A 110 -12.68 6.92 19.34
N ARG A 111 -11.86 7.44 18.41
CA ARG A 111 -10.79 8.41 18.67
C ARG A 111 -10.52 9.31 17.46
N ASP A 112 -11.05 10.54 17.49
CA ASP A 112 -10.92 11.52 16.39
C ASP A 112 -9.47 11.77 15.97
N LEU A 113 -8.57 11.88 16.96
CA LEU A 113 -7.13 12.10 16.75
C LEU A 113 -6.50 11.05 15.82
N TYR A 114 -6.88 9.79 15.95
CA TYR A 114 -6.31 8.69 15.15
C TYR A 114 -7.14 8.37 13.91
N TYR A 115 -8.46 8.62 14.00
CA TYR A 115 -9.37 8.57 12.87
C TYR A 115 -8.88 9.46 11.71
N ASP A 116 -8.49 10.70 12.00
CA ASP A 116 -8.03 11.70 11.02
C ASP A 116 -6.59 12.19 11.29
N HIS A 117 -5.66 11.29 11.61
CA HIS A 117 -4.26 11.69 11.79
C HIS A 117 -3.61 12.10 10.46
N ASP A 118 -2.81 13.17 10.49
CA ASP A 118 -2.11 13.75 9.34
C ASP A 118 -0.58 13.74 9.48
N ASN A 119 -0.07 13.24 10.60
CA ASN A 119 1.35 13.21 10.92
C ASN A 119 1.80 11.84 11.48
N TYR A 120 3.06 11.50 11.24
CA TYR A 120 3.64 10.21 11.65
C TYR A 120 3.81 10.06 13.16
N SER A 121 3.90 11.16 13.94
CA SER A 121 3.99 11.07 15.40
C SER A 121 2.70 10.54 16.02
N ASP A 122 1.55 10.98 15.52
CA ASP A 122 0.25 10.47 15.94
C ASP A 122 0.06 9.02 15.52
N GLY A 123 0.45 8.68 14.29
CA GLY A 123 0.49 7.28 13.82
C GLY A 123 1.34 6.39 14.71
N THR A 124 2.56 6.83 15.07
CA THR A 124 3.46 6.08 15.97
C THR A 124 2.84 5.90 17.36
N ARG A 125 2.22 6.96 17.90
CA ARG A 125 1.55 6.90 19.21
C ARG A 125 0.35 5.96 19.18
N MET A 126 -0.45 5.99 18.12
CA MET A 126 -1.54 5.05 17.86
C MET A 126 -1.03 3.61 17.87
N MET A 127 0.02 3.33 17.09
CA MET A 127 0.62 1.99 16.99
C MET A 127 1.09 1.47 18.34
N ARG A 128 1.75 2.31 19.15
CA ARG A 128 2.21 1.92 20.50
C ARG A 128 1.07 1.65 21.47
N LEU A 129 0.02 2.47 21.42
CA LEU A 129 -1.08 2.41 22.38
C LEU A 129 -1.95 1.16 22.18
N TYR A 130 -2.20 0.78 20.93
CA TYR A 130 -3.11 -0.31 20.57
C TYR A 130 -2.39 -1.57 20.09
N LYS A 131 -1.09 -1.70 20.38
CA LYS A 131 -0.29 -2.84 19.92
C LYS A 131 -0.73 -4.15 20.56
N ASN A 132 -1.02 -5.14 19.72
CA ASN A 132 -1.02 -6.55 20.08
C ASN A 132 0.34 -7.18 19.74
N ALA A 133 1.15 -7.49 20.76
CA ALA A 133 2.50 -8.02 20.58
C ALA A 133 2.54 -9.44 19.95
N SER A 134 1.40 -10.12 19.87
CA SER A 134 1.29 -11.47 19.34
C SER A 134 0.52 -11.54 18.01
N ALA A 135 0.47 -10.42 17.28
CA ALA A 135 -0.11 -10.31 15.94
C ALA A 135 0.60 -9.25 15.09
N ILE A 136 0.35 -9.32 13.78
CA ILE A 136 0.57 -8.22 12.84
C ILE A 136 -0.53 -7.18 13.11
N ASN A 137 -0.15 -5.94 13.38
CA ASN A 137 -1.10 -4.90 13.76
C ASN A 137 -1.47 -4.04 12.55
N VAL A 138 -2.77 -3.94 12.28
CA VAL A 138 -3.32 -3.17 11.17
C VAL A 138 -4.31 -2.14 11.72
N TYR A 139 -4.13 -0.88 11.34
CA TYR A 139 -4.92 0.25 11.81
C TYR A 139 -5.66 0.87 10.63
N ILE A 140 -7.00 0.84 10.67
CA ILE A 140 -7.88 1.35 9.62
C ILE A 140 -8.33 2.76 9.99
N THR A 141 -7.91 3.76 9.22
CA THR A 141 -8.14 5.19 9.53
C THR A 141 -8.83 5.90 8.37
N ASN A 142 -9.45 7.06 8.64
CA ASN A 142 -10.06 7.86 7.58
C ASN A 142 -9.03 8.71 6.84
N ASN A 143 -8.03 9.23 7.56
CA ASN A 143 -6.89 9.93 6.98
C ASN A 143 -5.55 9.31 7.38
N ALA A 144 -4.52 9.62 6.59
CA ALA A 144 -3.13 9.27 6.84
C ALA A 144 -2.23 10.42 6.33
N PRO A 145 -0.98 10.52 6.82
CA PRO A 145 -0.03 11.52 6.35
C PRO A 145 0.14 11.51 4.83
N SER A 146 0.47 12.67 4.26
CA SER A 146 0.69 12.84 2.81
C SER A 146 -0.49 12.41 1.93
N ASN A 147 -1.72 12.45 2.47
CA ASN A 147 -2.92 11.96 1.78
C ASN A 147 -2.77 10.50 1.29
N ALA A 148 -1.97 9.69 1.98
CA ALA A 148 -1.64 8.35 1.51
C ALA A 148 -2.78 7.34 1.67
N CYS A 149 -2.80 6.33 0.82
CA CYS A 149 -3.69 5.17 0.95
C CYS A 149 -3.24 4.22 2.05
N GLY A 150 -1.94 4.10 2.31
CA GLY A 150 -1.39 3.29 3.38
C GLY A 150 0.03 3.68 3.74
N TYR A 151 0.52 3.13 4.84
CA TYR A 151 1.95 3.10 5.16
C TYR A 151 2.27 2.00 6.18
N TYR A 152 3.49 1.49 6.11
CA TYR A 152 4.12 0.63 7.10
C TYR A 152 5.20 1.40 7.88
N THR A 153 5.22 1.22 9.21
CA THR A 153 6.24 1.81 10.09
C THR A 153 7.14 0.71 10.67
N PRO A 154 8.39 0.56 10.19
CA PRO A 154 9.31 -0.49 10.65
C PRO A 154 9.59 -0.48 12.15
N SER A 155 9.74 0.70 12.77
CA SER A 155 10.04 0.84 14.20
C SER A 155 8.94 0.30 15.11
N GLU A 156 7.68 0.40 14.67
CA GLU A 156 6.52 -0.08 15.43
C GLU A 156 5.99 -1.42 14.94
N LYS A 157 6.42 -1.86 13.75
CA LYS A 157 5.89 -3.01 12.99
C LYS A 157 4.37 -2.92 12.76
N GLY A 158 3.86 -1.72 12.55
CA GLY A 158 2.44 -1.42 12.37
C GLY A 158 2.11 -0.99 10.95
N ILE A 159 0.95 -1.40 10.46
CA ILE A 159 0.43 -1.08 9.12
C ILE A 159 -0.77 -0.16 9.27
N VAL A 160 -0.82 0.93 8.52
CA VAL A 160 -2.02 1.77 8.37
C VAL A 160 -2.61 1.57 6.98
N VAL A 161 -3.92 1.42 6.92
CA VAL A 161 -4.68 1.40 5.66
C VAL A 161 -5.83 2.39 5.76
N ARG A 162 -5.95 3.25 4.76
CA ARG A 162 -6.98 4.29 4.71
C ARG A 162 -8.27 3.74 4.13
N LYS A 163 -9.39 4.03 4.79
CA LYS A 163 -10.73 3.51 4.44
C LYS A 163 -11.12 3.68 2.98
N GLN A 164 -10.80 4.82 2.38
CA GLN A 164 -11.17 5.09 0.99
C GLN A 164 -10.38 4.27 -0.03
N CYS A 165 -9.28 3.63 0.37
CA CYS A 165 -8.45 2.77 -0.47
C CYS A 165 -8.70 1.27 -0.19
N MET A 166 -9.67 0.95 0.66
CA MET A 166 -10.11 -0.43 0.94
C MET A 166 -11.32 -0.83 0.08
N GLY A 167 -11.49 -0.20 -1.08
CA GLY A 167 -12.57 -0.48 -2.00
C GLY A 167 -12.53 -1.90 -2.59
N PRO A 168 -13.62 -2.38 -3.20
CA PRO A 168 -13.64 -3.68 -3.86
C PRO A 168 -12.52 -3.80 -4.91
N GLY A 169 -11.73 -4.88 -4.84
CA GLY A 169 -10.59 -5.09 -5.72
C GLY A 169 -9.35 -4.26 -5.41
N GLY A 170 -9.36 -3.47 -4.32
CA GLY A 170 -8.21 -2.68 -3.90
C GLY A 170 -7.09 -3.53 -3.30
N HIS A 171 -5.84 -3.15 -3.58
CA HIS A 171 -4.64 -3.89 -3.18
C HIS A 171 -3.78 -3.15 -2.16
N THR A 172 -4.22 -2.00 -1.63
CA THR A 172 -3.46 -1.23 -0.64
C THR A 172 -3.05 -2.08 0.56
N TRP A 173 -3.95 -2.88 1.14
CA TRP A 173 -3.57 -3.72 2.29
C TRP A 173 -2.51 -4.77 1.89
N THR A 174 -2.63 -5.35 0.70
CA THR A 174 -1.64 -6.29 0.14
C THR A 174 -0.26 -5.63 -0.01
N HIS A 175 -0.21 -4.41 -0.55
CA HIS A 175 1.00 -3.61 -0.71
C HIS A 175 1.69 -3.35 0.64
N GLU A 176 0.95 -2.85 1.64
CA GLU A 176 1.53 -2.54 2.95
C GLU A 176 1.98 -3.80 3.72
N VAL A 177 1.33 -4.94 3.51
CA VAL A 177 1.79 -6.23 4.05
C VAL A 177 3.08 -6.68 3.35
N GLY A 178 3.24 -6.39 2.05
CA GLY A 178 4.52 -6.58 1.34
C GLY A 178 5.65 -5.81 2.01
N HIS A 179 5.44 -4.54 2.35
CA HIS A 179 6.41 -3.76 3.15
C HIS A 179 6.68 -4.37 4.53
N TRP A 180 5.63 -4.82 5.23
CA TRP A 180 5.80 -5.50 6.52
C TRP A 180 6.67 -6.77 6.39
N LEU A 181 6.53 -7.48 5.27
CA LEU A 181 7.35 -8.63 4.87
C LEU A 181 8.67 -8.24 4.18
N SER A 182 9.14 -7.01 4.39
CA SER A 182 10.43 -6.46 3.96
C SER A 182 10.59 -6.12 2.49
N LEU A 183 9.54 -6.15 1.67
CA LEU A 183 9.65 -5.76 0.27
C LEU A 183 9.72 -4.23 0.13
N PRO A 184 10.67 -3.68 -0.64
CA PRO A 184 10.64 -2.28 -1.06
C PRO A 184 9.72 -2.13 -2.28
N HIS A 185 9.50 -0.88 -2.72
CA HIS A 185 8.87 -0.62 -4.01
C HIS A 185 9.75 -1.13 -5.17
N THR A 186 9.12 -1.59 -6.26
CA THR A 186 9.82 -1.99 -7.50
C THR A 186 10.70 -0.86 -8.07
N PHE A 187 10.27 0.39 -7.86
CA PHE A 187 10.96 1.59 -8.30
C PHE A 187 11.93 2.19 -7.26
N TYR A 188 12.49 1.37 -6.36
CA TYR A 188 13.38 1.85 -5.31
C TYR A 188 14.49 2.79 -5.84
N GLY A 189 14.62 3.96 -5.21
CA GLY A 189 15.49 5.07 -5.62
C GLY A 189 14.76 6.21 -6.35
N TRP A 190 13.60 5.92 -6.98
CA TRP A 190 12.80 6.89 -7.71
C TRP A 190 11.78 7.63 -6.84
N GLU A 191 11.63 7.27 -5.57
CA GLU A 191 10.55 7.75 -4.72
C GLU A 191 10.50 9.28 -4.64
N GLY A 192 9.32 9.83 -4.94
CA GLY A 192 9.07 11.27 -4.94
C GLY A 192 9.64 12.00 -6.17
N ARG A 193 10.05 11.27 -7.22
CA ARG A 193 10.52 11.82 -8.48
C ARG A 193 9.51 11.59 -9.59
N THR A 194 9.35 12.61 -10.43
CA THR A 194 8.63 12.50 -11.69
C THR A 194 9.62 12.09 -12.78
N TYR A 195 9.36 11.00 -13.47
CA TYR A 195 10.15 10.60 -14.63
C TYR A 195 9.80 11.47 -15.85
N ASP A 196 10.81 12.10 -16.47
CA ASP A 196 10.68 12.85 -17.71
C ASP A 196 11.44 12.14 -18.85
N PRO A 197 10.78 11.70 -19.92
CA PRO A 197 11.43 11.01 -21.04
C PRO A 197 12.34 11.92 -21.88
N ASN A 198 12.27 13.25 -21.70
CA ASN A 198 13.15 14.19 -22.39
C ASN A 198 14.51 14.36 -21.70
N ASP A 199 14.61 13.97 -20.43
CA ASP A 199 15.84 14.03 -19.66
C ASP A 199 16.66 12.75 -19.86
N GLU A 200 17.99 12.91 -19.87
CA GLU A 200 18.89 11.75 -19.84
C GLU A 200 18.72 11.03 -18.50
N THR A 201 18.41 9.73 -18.56
CA THR A 201 18.23 8.94 -17.35
C THR A 201 19.58 8.68 -16.70
N PRO A 202 19.78 9.14 -15.44
CA PRO A 202 21.08 9.05 -14.80
C PRO A 202 21.42 7.60 -14.44
N ALA A 203 22.71 7.25 -14.43
CA ALA A 203 23.14 5.92 -13.96
C ALA A 203 22.96 5.73 -12.44
N TYR A 204 22.81 6.81 -11.68
CA TYR A 204 22.69 6.82 -10.22
C TYR A 204 21.69 7.86 -9.74
N LEU A 205 20.94 7.54 -8.69
CA LEU A 205 20.03 8.46 -8.01
C LEU A 205 20.52 8.74 -6.60
N ARG A 206 20.42 10.01 -6.17
CA ARG A 206 20.71 10.40 -4.78
C ARG A 206 19.46 10.17 -3.92
N ILE A 207 19.58 9.43 -2.83
CA ILE A 207 18.49 9.23 -1.89
C ILE A 207 18.64 10.24 -0.74
N ASN A 208 17.57 10.93 -0.38
CA ASN A 208 17.61 11.92 0.68
C ASN A 208 18.05 11.28 2.01
N GLY A 209 19.09 11.85 2.63
CA GLY A 209 19.67 11.31 3.86
C GLY A 209 20.53 10.05 3.69
N LYS A 210 20.79 9.59 2.46
CA LYS A 210 21.61 8.42 2.15
C LYS A 210 22.59 8.69 1.00
N ASP A 211 23.42 7.70 0.69
CA ASP A 211 24.27 7.71 -0.50
C ASP A 211 23.45 7.47 -1.79
N THR A 212 24.15 7.35 -2.91
CA THR A 212 23.57 7.05 -4.22
C THR A 212 23.16 5.58 -4.36
N THR A 213 22.11 5.33 -5.14
CA THR A 213 21.72 3.99 -5.61
C THR A 213 21.85 3.91 -7.13
N TYR A 214 22.13 2.72 -7.67
CA TYR A 214 22.14 2.51 -9.12
C TYR A 214 20.72 2.54 -9.67
N VAL A 215 20.55 3.10 -10.88
CA VAL A 215 19.34 2.92 -11.68
C VAL A 215 19.41 1.56 -12.37
N GLU A 216 18.38 0.75 -12.20
CA GLU A 216 18.30 -0.56 -12.85
C GLU A 216 18.10 -0.36 -14.35
N ASN A 217 18.88 -1.03 -15.20
CA ASN A 217 18.71 -0.89 -16.65
C ASN A 217 17.67 -1.87 -17.21
N ALA A 218 17.19 -1.60 -18.42
CA ALA A 218 16.14 -2.39 -19.05
C ALA A 218 16.57 -3.85 -19.35
N LEU A 219 17.88 -4.13 -19.38
CA LEU A 219 18.41 -5.48 -19.55
C LEU A 219 18.50 -6.25 -18.22
N GLY A 220 18.27 -5.61 -17.09
CA GLY A 220 18.31 -6.21 -15.76
C GLY A 220 19.70 -6.67 -15.31
N ASN A 221 20.78 -6.42 -16.04
CA ASN A 221 22.10 -6.99 -15.71
C ASN A 221 22.74 -6.41 -14.43
N ASN A 222 22.13 -5.36 -13.85
CA ASN A 222 22.52 -4.74 -12.61
C ASN A 222 21.44 -4.86 -11.51
N CYS A 223 20.40 -5.65 -11.71
CA CYS A 223 19.28 -5.85 -10.78
C CYS A 223 19.76 -6.10 -9.35
N HIS A 224 20.75 -6.98 -9.10
CA HIS A 224 21.25 -7.27 -7.75
C HIS A 224 21.78 -6.08 -6.92
N LYS A 225 21.99 -4.90 -7.53
CA LYS A 225 22.48 -3.68 -6.86
C LYS A 225 21.67 -2.41 -7.18
N ALA A 226 20.60 -2.54 -7.96
CA ALA A 226 19.78 -1.44 -8.46
C ALA A 226 18.30 -1.77 -8.25
N GLY A 227 17.42 -0.75 -8.28
CA GLY A 227 15.99 -0.97 -8.04
C GLY A 227 15.71 -1.67 -6.70
N ASP A 228 14.70 -2.53 -6.67
CA ASP A 228 14.32 -3.32 -5.49
C ASP A 228 15.29 -4.47 -5.16
N ARG A 229 16.24 -4.74 -6.06
CA ARG A 229 17.27 -5.79 -6.03
C ARG A 229 16.80 -7.21 -6.23
N PHE A 230 15.57 -7.39 -6.71
CA PHE A 230 15.12 -8.64 -7.26
C PHE A 230 15.39 -8.63 -8.78
N CYS A 231 15.79 -9.77 -9.35
CA CYS A 231 16.14 -9.85 -10.77
C CYS A 231 15.01 -10.39 -11.65
N ASP A 232 13.94 -10.86 -11.03
CA ASP A 232 12.70 -11.25 -11.66
C ASP A 232 11.62 -10.15 -11.59
N THR A 233 11.97 -9.00 -11.03
CA THR A 233 11.26 -7.72 -11.16
C THR A 233 11.99 -6.89 -12.22
N PRO A 234 11.31 -6.48 -13.32
CA PRO A 234 11.94 -5.60 -14.30
C PRO A 234 12.08 -4.19 -13.74
N ALA A 235 13.00 -3.41 -14.32
CA ALA A 235 13.18 -1.99 -14.01
C ALA A 235 11.83 -1.23 -14.00
N ASP A 236 11.65 -0.39 -12.98
CA ASP A 236 10.49 0.48 -12.80
C ASP A 236 10.93 1.88 -12.35
N TYR A 237 10.56 2.92 -13.10
CA TYR A 237 10.94 4.31 -12.79
C TYR A 237 9.75 5.17 -12.34
N LEU A 238 8.54 4.61 -12.24
CA LEU A 238 7.32 5.38 -11.98
C LEU A 238 6.94 5.32 -10.50
N SER A 239 7.36 6.34 -9.76
CA SER A 239 7.09 6.47 -8.32
C SER A 239 5.82 7.26 -7.97
N LEU A 240 5.06 7.69 -8.97
CA LEU A 240 3.82 8.44 -8.82
C LEU A 240 2.69 7.61 -9.44
N GLY A 241 1.53 7.56 -8.80
CA GLY A 241 0.41 6.70 -9.21
C GLY A 241 0.15 6.72 -10.73
N TRP A 242 0.04 5.55 -11.35
CA TRP A 242 -0.01 5.44 -12.82
C TRP A 242 -0.93 4.33 -13.34
N SER A 243 -1.46 4.50 -14.55
CA SER A 243 -2.34 3.51 -15.20
C SER A 243 -1.58 2.64 -16.20
N CYS A 244 -2.03 1.39 -16.39
CA CYS A 244 -1.45 0.46 -17.36
C CYS A 244 -2.31 0.24 -18.61
N ASN A 245 -1.71 -0.34 -19.65
CA ASN A 245 -2.39 -0.86 -20.83
C ASN A 245 -2.95 -2.29 -20.58
N GLY A 246 -3.58 -2.89 -21.60
CA GLY A 246 -4.14 -4.24 -21.52
C GLY A 246 -3.12 -5.38 -21.32
N ASN A 247 -1.82 -5.09 -21.41
CA ASN A 247 -0.73 -6.02 -21.09
C ASN A 247 -0.14 -5.75 -19.70
N PHE A 248 -0.82 -4.97 -18.86
CA PHE A 248 -0.36 -4.57 -17.53
C PHE A 248 0.92 -3.74 -17.51
N GLN A 249 1.27 -3.07 -18.62
CA GLN A 249 2.48 -2.23 -18.70
C GLN A 249 2.14 -0.74 -18.63
N SER A 250 3.08 0.08 -18.17
CA SER A 250 2.94 1.55 -18.16
C SER A 250 2.54 2.10 -19.53
N LEU A 251 1.70 3.14 -19.54
CA LEU A 251 1.37 3.90 -20.75
C LEU A 251 2.53 4.78 -21.22
N GLN A 252 3.35 5.24 -20.28
CA GLN A 252 4.58 5.98 -20.55
C GLN A 252 5.71 5.01 -20.90
N VAL A 253 6.42 5.26 -22.01
CA VAL A 253 7.70 4.61 -22.32
C VAL A 253 8.78 5.29 -21.50
N GLN A 254 9.59 4.51 -20.80
CA GLN A 254 10.83 5.00 -20.19
C GLN A 254 12.03 4.58 -21.02
N LYS A 255 13.12 5.32 -20.84
CA LYS A 255 14.42 5.08 -21.43
C LYS A 255 15.41 4.85 -20.30
N ASP A 256 16.20 3.80 -20.37
CA ASP A 256 17.21 3.50 -19.36
C ASP A 256 18.50 4.34 -19.54
N PRO A 257 19.49 4.25 -18.62
CA PRO A 257 20.76 4.97 -18.74
C PRO A 257 21.59 4.64 -19.99
N PHE A 258 21.27 3.57 -20.72
CA PHE A 258 21.92 3.16 -21.97
C PHE A 258 21.10 3.55 -23.21
N GLY A 259 19.99 4.26 -23.03
CA GLY A 259 19.13 4.70 -24.11
C GLY A 259 18.11 3.67 -24.57
N ILE A 260 17.98 2.54 -23.88
CA ILE A 260 17.06 1.44 -24.22
C ILE A 260 15.66 1.79 -23.72
N ASP A 261 14.69 1.73 -24.63
CA ASP A 261 13.28 1.96 -24.30
C ASP A 261 12.66 0.71 -23.66
N PHE A 262 11.88 0.92 -22.60
CA PHE A 262 11.10 -0.11 -21.92
C PHE A 262 9.81 0.47 -21.33
N ARG A 263 8.99 -0.40 -20.71
CA ARG A 263 7.79 -0.02 -19.96
C ARG A 263 7.77 -0.76 -18.63
N SER A 264 7.51 -0.04 -17.53
CA SER A 264 7.32 -0.63 -16.20
C SER A 264 6.23 -1.70 -16.20
N ASP A 265 6.47 -2.80 -15.48
CA ASP A 265 5.48 -3.84 -15.19
C ASP A 265 4.56 -3.37 -14.06
N GLY A 266 3.28 -3.19 -14.36
CA GLY A 266 2.26 -2.76 -13.41
C GLY A 266 1.57 -3.90 -12.69
N SER A 267 1.95 -5.15 -12.96
CA SER A 267 1.34 -6.31 -12.32
C SER A 267 1.88 -6.61 -10.92
N ASN A 268 3.02 -6.01 -10.53
CA ASN A 268 3.60 -6.21 -9.22
C ASN A 268 2.83 -5.41 -8.14
N PHE A 269 2.45 -6.05 -7.04
CA PHE A 269 1.78 -5.39 -5.91
C PHE A 269 2.65 -4.31 -5.25
N MET A 270 3.98 -4.34 -5.40
CA MET A 270 4.89 -3.31 -4.89
C MET A 270 5.12 -2.13 -5.85
N SER A 271 4.42 -2.10 -6.99
CA SER A 271 4.40 -0.93 -7.89
C SER A 271 3.28 0.05 -7.50
N TYR A 272 3.32 1.25 -8.06
CA TYR A 272 2.27 2.29 -7.92
C TYR A 272 1.33 2.33 -9.11
N SER A 273 1.29 1.25 -9.90
CA SER A 273 0.24 1.03 -10.87
C SER A 273 -1.13 0.99 -10.19
N THR A 274 -2.20 1.30 -10.93
CA THR A 274 -3.56 1.20 -10.39
C THR A 274 -3.90 -0.25 -10.00
N ASP A 275 -4.81 -0.43 -9.03
CA ASP A 275 -5.25 -1.75 -8.55
C ASP A 275 -5.65 -2.70 -9.69
N ALA A 276 -6.27 -2.19 -10.76
CA ALA A 276 -6.67 -2.99 -11.93
C ALA A 276 -5.49 -3.63 -12.68
N CYS A 277 -4.28 -3.12 -12.47
CA CYS A 277 -3.06 -3.64 -13.08
C CYS A 277 -2.43 -4.74 -12.24
N GLN A 278 -2.54 -4.63 -10.92
CA GLN A 278 -1.79 -5.43 -9.96
C GLN A 278 -2.37 -6.83 -9.81
N SER A 279 -1.49 -7.82 -9.69
CA SER A 279 -1.91 -9.23 -9.59
C SER A 279 -0.91 -10.19 -8.96
N LYS A 280 0.36 -9.80 -8.74
CA LYS A 280 1.39 -10.72 -8.24
C LYS A 280 2.50 -10.06 -7.44
N PHE A 281 3.22 -10.87 -6.67
CA PHE A 281 4.62 -10.67 -6.31
C PHE A 281 5.49 -11.54 -7.23
N SER A 282 6.77 -11.21 -7.36
CA SER A 282 7.72 -12.07 -8.08
C SER A 282 8.11 -13.31 -7.25
N ASP A 283 8.80 -14.28 -7.86
CA ASP A 283 9.24 -15.48 -7.15
C ASP A 283 10.33 -15.17 -6.14
N GLU A 284 11.28 -14.29 -6.47
CA GLU A 284 12.32 -13.86 -5.52
C GLU A 284 11.73 -13.00 -4.38
N GLN A 285 10.75 -12.14 -4.67
CA GLN A 285 9.99 -11.42 -3.64
C GLN A 285 9.26 -12.42 -2.73
N SER A 286 8.62 -13.44 -3.29
CA SER A 286 7.93 -14.48 -2.52
C SER A 286 8.88 -15.26 -1.60
N ASP A 287 10.06 -15.62 -2.09
CA ASP A 287 11.12 -16.24 -1.30
C ASP A 287 11.58 -15.35 -0.16
N ALA A 288 11.81 -14.06 -0.43
CA ALA A 288 12.22 -13.09 0.58
C ALA A 288 11.14 -12.91 1.66
N MET A 289 9.87 -12.79 1.28
CA MET A 289 8.76 -12.67 2.23
C MET A 289 8.67 -13.89 3.16
N MET A 290 8.76 -15.10 2.61
CA MET A 290 8.74 -16.34 3.40
C MET A 290 9.96 -16.43 4.33
N ALA A 291 11.16 -16.07 3.83
CA ALA A 291 12.37 -16.05 4.63
C ALA A 291 12.28 -15.03 5.77
N TYR A 292 11.73 -13.84 5.51
CA TYR A 292 11.50 -12.82 6.53
C TYR A 292 10.55 -13.32 7.59
N ALA A 293 9.41 -13.91 7.18
CA ALA A 293 8.43 -14.45 8.12
C ALA A 293 9.05 -15.51 9.04
N LYS A 294 9.83 -16.46 8.49
CA LYS A 294 10.47 -17.54 9.24
C LYS A 294 11.66 -17.10 10.11
N GLN A 295 12.33 -16.01 9.77
CA GLN A 295 13.52 -15.54 10.51
C GLN A 295 13.19 -14.43 11.50
N GLN A 296 12.39 -13.45 11.07
CA GLN A 296 12.13 -12.20 11.80
C GLN A 296 10.76 -12.17 12.47
N ALA A 297 9.82 -13.01 12.03
CA ALA A 297 8.46 -13.08 12.56
C ALA A 297 8.04 -14.50 12.99
N SER A 298 8.99 -15.41 13.22
CA SER A 298 8.70 -16.81 13.58
C SER A 298 7.86 -16.94 14.84
N PHE A 299 8.05 -16.01 15.79
CA PHE A 299 7.25 -15.94 17.02
C PHE A 299 5.77 -15.62 16.79
N LEU A 300 5.40 -15.16 15.60
CA LEU A 300 4.01 -14.94 15.19
C LEU A 300 3.42 -16.12 14.40
N ILE A 301 4.25 -17.01 13.86
CA ILE A 301 3.77 -18.14 13.06
C ILE A 301 2.94 -19.05 13.97
N SER A 302 1.66 -19.20 13.64
CA SER A 302 0.73 -20.01 14.41
C SER A 302 0.98 -21.50 14.16
N ASN A 303 1.10 -22.26 15.25
CA ASN A 303 1.01 -23.73 15.21
C ASN A 303 -0.44 -24.20 15.17
N ASP A 304 -1.37 -23.34 15.58
CA ASP A 304 -2.80 -23.60 15.53
C ASP A 304 -3.29 -23.21 14.14
N ILE A 305 -3.52 -24.21 13.29
CA ILE A 305 -4.18 -24.03 12.00
C ILE A 305 -5.60 -23.52 12.31
N PRO A 306 -6.01 -22.33 11.83
CA PRO A 306 -7.37 -21.87 11.98
C PRO A 306 -8.32 -22.95 11.45
N ILE A 307 -9.27 -23.37 12.28
CA ILE A 307 -10.14 -24.53 12.00
C ILE A 307 -10.92 -24.29 10.70
N GLY A 308 -10.50 -24.98 9.63
CA GLY A 308 -11.26 -25.22 8.40
C GLY A 308 -11.42 -24.04 7.44
N LYS A 309 -11.54 -24.35 6.14
CA LYS A 309 -11.95 -23.40 5.10
C LYS A 309 -13.24 -22.70 5.55
N VAL A 310 -13.23 -21.37 5.53
CA VAL A 310 -14.47 -20.58 5.58
C VAL A 310 -15.36 -21.10 4.46
N SER A 311 -16.55 -21.57 4.82
CA SER A 311 -17.55 -22.07 3.87
C SER A 311 -17.73 -21.07 2.73
N SER A 312 -17.76 -21.56 1.49
CA SER A 312 -18.16 -20.77 0.32
C SER A 312 -19.67 -20.48 0.29
N GLU A 313 -20.42 -20.89 1.31
CA GLU A 313 -21.82 -20.56 1.43
C GLU A 313 -21.98 -19.07 1.77
N PRO A 314 -22.87 -18.36 1.05
CA PRO A 314 -23.15 -16.96 1.34
C PRO A 314 -23.69 -16.82 2.78
N MET A 315 -23.14 -15.88 3.54
CA MET A 315 -23.65 -15.54 4.87
C MET A 315 -25.09 -15.03 4.75
N THR A 316 -26.05 -15.81 5.23
CA THR A 316 -27.43 -15.35 5.41
C THR A 316 -27.59 -14.76 6.81
N PHE A 317 -27.87 -13.46 6.88
CA PHE A 317 -28.31 -12.83 8.12
C PHE A 317 -29.70 -13.36 8.48
N VAL A 318 -29.81 -14.03 9.62
CA VAL A 318 -31.11 -14.39 10.21
C VAL A 318 -31.45 -13.30 11.23
N SER A 319 -32.41 -12.43 10.90
CA SER A 319 -33.01 -11.55 11.90
C SER A 319 -33.98 -12.36 12.76
N PRO A 320 -34.03 -12.17 14.09
CA PRO A 320 -35.11 -12.73 14.90
C PRO A 320 -36.45 -12.17 14.42
N SER A 321 -37.41 -13.08 14.20
CA SER A 321 -38.82 -12.77 13.98
C SER A 321 -39.48 -12.23 15.24
#